data_AF-A0A1N7SUK9-F1
#
_entry.id   AF-A0A1N7SUK9-F1
#
_cell.length_a   1.000
_cell.length_b   1.000
_cell.length_c   1.000
_cell.angle_alpha   90.00
_cell.angle_beta   90.00
_cell.angle_gamma   90.00
#
_symmetry.space_group_name_H-M   'P 1'
#
loop_
_entity.id
_entity.type
_entity.pdbx_description
1 polymer ?
#
loop_
_entity_poly.entity_id
_entity_poly.type
_entity_poly.pdbx_seq_one_letter_code
_entity_poly.pdbx_strand_id
1 'polypeptide(L)'
;MKDARSLLFSRRGWLKTACGVAAGAALGSLGLLSREARAQGSATIYPIDNWLNVQGTAINCSVTCQLPPTPDFVDWNSREVALHNAPTPPIYVATVDYADLENQHVFGGALGTKIDKQNSKVIVQPLSDGSGNVQVRVLLYTQNANTWVIPLHLVDGVVTPSFGAQLLGNDVFFGLRDASLPLSGACLGNSFLDVTYVTSASKPFVDLVTFLSTPGLQTANFRAQATGPFTPIYLSQNGLPSGTRGRCTISETGLLSVTSNSHSRVSLDSFPAEVIDLHPVG
;
A
#
# COMPACT_ATOMS: atom_id res chain seq x y z
N MET A 1 -46.30 -1.73 7.33
CA MET A 1 -45.91 -2.67 8.40
C MET A 1 -45.71 -4.04 7.79
N LYS A 2 -44.46 -4.43 7.54
CA LYS A 2 -44.02 -5.78 7.17
C LYS A 2 -42.67 -6.02 7.84
N ASP A 3 -42.51 -7.24 8.32
CA ASP A 3 -41.68 -7.61 9.46
C ASP A 3 -40.17 -7.45 9.28
N ALA A 4 -39.54 -6.80 10.26
CA ALA A 4 -38.10 -6.73 10.46
C ALA A 4 -37.63 -7.93 11.30
N ARG A 5 -37.52 -9.11 10.70
CA ARG A 5 -36.83 -10.27 11.31
C ARG A 5 -36.25 -11.19 10.24
N SER A 6 -34.98 -10.96 9.84
CA SER A 6 -33.96 -12.02 9.63
C SER A 6 -32.71 -11.50 8.90
N LEU A 7 -31.92 -10.63 9.52
CA LEU A 7 -30.51 -10.45 9.12
C LEU A 7 -29.63 -10.31 10.37
N LEU A 8 -29.81 -11.24 11.31
CA LEU A 8 -28.79 -11.56 12.31
C LEU A 8 -27.86 -12.63 11.73
N PHE A 9 -27.10 -12.27 10.70
CA PHE A 9 -25.90 -13.02 10.35
C PHE A 9 -24.83 -12.66 11.38
N SER A 10 -24.66 -13.54 12.36
CA SER A 10 -23.78 -13.34 13.50
C SER A 10 -22.32 -13.16 13.06
N ARG A 11 -21.62 -12.22 13.72
CA ARG A 11 -20.15 -12.00 13.67
C ARG A 11 -19.29 -13.26 13.95
N ARG A 12 -19.89 -14.41 14.27
CA ARG A 12 -19.20 -15.70 14.48
C ARG A 12 -18.92 -16.47 13.18
N GLY A 13 -19.47 -16.07 12.04
CA GLY A 13 -19.18 -16.72 10.74
C GLY A 13 -17.77 -16.43 10.20
N TRP A 14 -17.25 -15.22 10.41
CA TRP A 14 -15.95 -14.79 9.88
C TRP A 14 -14.75 -15.42 10.60
N LEU A 15 -14.92 -15.78 11.88
CA LEU A 15 -13.85 -16.40 12.69
C LEU A 15 -13.59 -17.88 12.34
N LYS A 16 -14.44 -18.54 11.55
CA LYS A 16 -14.20 -19.93 11.12
C LYS A 16 -13.40 -20.05 9.83
N THR A 17 -13.33 -19.00 9.01
CA THR A 17 -12.49 -19.00 7.79
C THR A 17 -11.05 -18.58 8.09
N ALA A 18 -10.80 -17.91 9.22
CA ALA A 18 -9.47 -17.43 9.63
C ALA A 18 -8.68 -18.38 10.55
N CYS A 19 -9.30 -19.41 11.13
CA CYS A 19 -8.64 -20.34 12.08
C CYS A 19 -8.32 -21.73 11.51
N GLY A 20 -8.14 -21.85 10.19
CA GLY A 20 -7.75 -23.09 9.51
C GLY A 20 -6.26 -23.28 9.27
N VAL A 21 -5.38 -22.42 9.81
CA VAL A 21 -3.92 -22.61 9.69
C VAL A 21 -3.48 -23.56 10.80
N ALA A 22 -3.66 -24.86 10.58
CA ALA A 22 -2.91 -25.86 11.32
C ALA A 22 -1.44 -25.73 10.90
N ALA A 23 -0.64 -25.10 11.76
CA ALA A 23 0.80 -25.13 11.70
C ALA A 23 1.28 -26.57 11.93
N GLY A 24 1.47 -27.31 10.85
CA GLY A 24 2.24 -28.55 10.84
C GLY A 24 3.72 -28.21 10.73
N ALA A 25 4.36 -27.94 11.86
CA ALA A 25 5.81 -28.04 11.96
C ALA A 25 6.19 -29.53 11.87
N ALA A 26 6.80 -29.95 10.78
CA ALA A 26 7.47 -31.25 10.68
C ALA A 26 8.97 -31.01 10.51
N LEU A 27 9.67 -30.87 11.64
CA LEU A 27 11.10 -31.08 11.73
C LEU A 27 11.34 -32.57 12.02
N GLY A 28 11.95 -33.27 11.07
CA GLY A 28 12.81 -34.43 11.32
C GLY A 28 12.14 -35.78 11.55
N SER A 29 11.97 -36.57 10.48
CA SER A 29 12.32 -37.98 10.52
C SER A 29 12.93 -38.41 9.19
N LEU A 30 14.10 -39.04 9.29
CA LEU A 30 14.78 -39.71 8.19
C LEU A 30 13.91 -40.83 7.62
N GLY A 31 13.87 -40.93 6.29
CA GLY A 31 13.59 -42.16 5.57
C GLY A 31 12.11 -42.48 5.31
N LEU A 32 11.80 -42.66 4.03
CA LEU A 32 10.67 -43.43 3.50
C LEU A 32 9.27 -42.89 3.80
N LEU A 33 8.84 -41.85 3.07
CA LEU A 33 7.44 -41.78 2.61
C LEU A 33 7.36 -41.11 1.22
N SER A 34 6.44 -41.65 0.44
CA SER A 34 6.30 -41.61 -1.01
C SER A 34 6.15 -40.21 -1.60
N ARG A 35 6.80 -39.98 -2.75
CA ARG A 35 6.32 -39.03 -3.77
C ARG A 35 4.94 -39.49 -4.22
N GLU A 36 3.85 -38.97 -3.66
CA GLU A 36 2.51 -38.87 -4.29
C GLU A 36 1.46 -38.43 -3.27
N ALA A 37 1.24 -37.12 -3.23
CA ALA A 37 -0.01 -36.41 -2.94
C ALA A 37 0.33 -34.97 -2.53
N ARG A 38 0.83 -34.16 -3.47
CA ARG A 38 0.67 -32.70 -3.33
C ARG A 38 -0.83 -32.47 -3.39
N ALA A 39 -1.45 -32.16 -2.25
CA ALA A 39 -2.85 -31.77 -2.20
C ALA A 39 -3.10 -30.70 -3.28
N GLN A 40 -4.00 -30.99 -4.22
CA GLN A 40 -4.58 -29.96 -5.08
C GLN A 40 -5.12 -28.86 -4.15
N GLY A 41 -4.52 -27.67 -4.18
CA GLY A 41 -4.83 -26.57 -3.26
C GLY A 41 -3.76 -26.23 -2.22
N SER A 42 -2.56 -26.82 -2.28
CA SER A 42 -1.45 -26.39 -1.42
C SER A 42 -0.89 -25.03 -1.84
N ALA A 43 -0.83 -24.08 -0.90
CA ALA A 43 -0.19 -22.79 -1.12
C ALA A 43 1.34 -22.96 -1.25
N THR A 44 1.94 -22.25 -2.20
CA THR A 44 3.40 -22.18 -2.37
C THR A 44 3.91 -20.87 -1.81
N ILE A 45 4.91 -20.94 -0.93
CA ILE A 45 5.60 -19.75 -0.40
C ILE A 45 6.86 -19.53 -1.23
N TYR A 46 6.98 -18.34 -1.80
CA TYR A 46 8.14 -17.90 -2.58
C TYR A 46 8.95 -16.84 -1.81
N PRO A 47 10.28 -16.79 -2.03
CA PRO A 47 11.08 -15.65 -1.61
C PRO A 47 10.51 -14.34 -2.17
N ILE A 48 10.60 -13.26 -1.39
CA ILE A 48 10.09 -11.94 -1.80
C ILE A 48 10.73 -11.41 -3.08
N ASP A 49 11.99 -11.78 -3.35
CA ASP A 49 12.75 -11.37 -4.54
C ASP A 49 12.03 -11.73 -5.85
N ASN A 50 11.28 -12.83 -5.89
CA ASN A 50 10.53 -13.22 -7.08
C ASN A 50 9.48 -12.17 -7.49
N TRP A 51 8.91 -11.47 -6.51
CA TRP A 51 7.93 -10.42 -6.74
C TRP A 51 8.58 -9.04 -6.85
N LEU A 52 9.67 -8.78 -6.11
CA LEU A 52 10.44 -7.53 -6.24
C LEU A 52 11.03 -7.35 -7.64
N ASN A 53 11.49 -8.43 -8.27
CA ASN A 53 12.08 -8.39 -9.61
C ASN A 53 11.13 -7.95 -10.73
N VAL A 54 9.82 -7.86 -10.46
CA VAL A 54 8.81 -7.37 -11.40
C VAL A 54 8.22 -6.03 -10.99
N GLN A 55 8.67 -5.41 -9.88
CA GLN A 55 8.24 -4.06 -9.50
C GLN A 55 9.03 -3.00 -10.26
N GLY A 56 8.41 -1.83 -10.49
CA GLY A 56 9.04 -0.69 -11.17
C GLY A 56 9.23 -0.86 -12.68
N THR A 57 8.71 -1.94 -13.26
CA THR A 57 8.78 -2.23 -14.70
C THR A 57 7.82 -1.39 -15.55
N ALA A 58 6.75 -0.89 -14.94
CA ALA A 58 5.72 -0.09 -15.60
C ALA A 58 5.96 1.42 -15.56
N ILE A 59 7.03 1.86 -14.89
CA ILE A 59 7.25 3.27 -14.58
C ILE A 59 8.39 3.82 -15.44
N ASN A 60 8.15 4.93 -16.16
CA ASN A 60 9.22 5.73 -16.74
C ASN A 60 9.72 6.70 -15.68
N CYS A 61 10.89 6.39 -15.12
CA CYS A 61 11.33 6.92 -13.84
C CYS A 61 11.83 8.37 -13.88
N SER A 62 11.02 9.30 -13.35
CA SER A 62 11.50 10.64 -13.00
C SER A 62 10.79 11.25 -11.77
N VAL A 63 9.50 10.95 -11.55
CA VAL A 63 8.76 11.43 -10.35
C VAL A 63 7.77 10.38 -9.80
N THR A 64 7.49 9.32 -10.56
CA THR A 64 6.40 8.36 -10.28
C THR A 64 6.90 6.98 -9.82
N CYS A 65 8.21 6.77 -9.60
CA CYS A 65 8.81 5.47 -9.21
C CYS A 65 8.55 5.06 -7.77
N GLN A 66 8.02 5.99 -6.98
CA GLN A 66 7.53 5.65 -5.66
C GLN A 66 6.36 4.64 -5.89
N LEU A 67 5.78 4.07 -4.84
CA LEU A 67 4.36 3.63 -4.82
C LEU A 67 4.10 2.14 -5.13
N PRO A 68 3.40 1.47 -4.19
CA PRO A 68 2.18 1.98 -3.61
C PRO A 68 2.22 2.39 -2.13
N PRO A 69 1.13 3.06 -1.74
CA PRO A 69 0.03 3.47 -2.64
C PRO A 69 0.19 4.94 -3.05
N THR A 70 0.25 5.22 -4.36
CA THR A 70 0.02 6.60 -4.85
C THR A 70 -1.36 6.74 -5.39
N PRO A 71 -1.81 8.00 -5.40
CA PRO A 71 -3.14 8.41 -5.74
C PRO A 71 -3.21 8.97 -7.17
N ASP A 72 -2.77 8.22 -8.20
CA ASP A 72 -3.15 8.61 -9.58
C ASP A 72 -4.67 8.47 -9.83
N PHE A 73 -5.43 8.09 -8.80
CA PHE A 73 -6.84 8.40 -8.69
C PHE A 73 -7.09 9.42 -7.57
N VAL A 74 -7.68 10.56 -7.96
CA VAL A 74 -8.62 11.27 -7.08
C VAL A 74 -9.69 10.25 -6.73
N ASP A 75 -9.52 9.72 -5.52
CA ASP A 75 -10.36 8.72 -4.91
C ASP A 75 -10.47 7.35 -5.59
N TRP A 76 -10.68 6.35 -4.76
CA TRP A 76 -11.44 5.20 -5.22
C TRP A 76 -12.94 5.46 -5.45
N ASN A 77 -13.49 6.62 -5.05
CA ASN A 77 -14.48 7.49 -5.74
C ASN A 77 -14.73 8.81 -4.96
N SER A 78 -14.58 9.97 -5.62
CA SER A 78 -15.03 11.32 -5.19
C SER A 78 -15.34 11.57 -3.70
N ARG A 79 -14.32 11.84 -2.87
CA ARG A 79 -14.45 12.78 -1.75
C ARG A 79 -14.76 14.20 -2.24
N GLU A 80 -14.69 14.46 -3.55
CA GLU A 80 -15.32 15.65 -4.15
C GLU A 80 -16.80 15.80 -3.75
N VAL A 81 -17.54 14.71 -3.49
CA VAL A 81 -18.95 14.81 -3.06
C VAL A 81 -19.10 14.83 -1.53
N ALA A 82 -18.14 14.32 -0.77
CA ALA A 82 -18.24 14.15 0.69
C ALA A 82 -17.42 15.15 1.53
N LEU A 83 -16.54 15.95 0.92
CA LEU A 83 -15.74 16.96 1.63
C LEU A 83 -16.45 18.31 1.80
N HIS A 84 -17.63 18.49 1.23
CA HIS A 84 -18.42 19.73 1.37
C HIS A 84 -18.70 20.16 2.81
N ASN A 85 -18.50 19.28 3.81
CA ASN A 85 -18.82 19.57 5.22
C ASN A 85 -17.75 19.11 6.24
N ALA A 86 -16.53 18.75 5.82
CA ALA A 86 -15.48 18.41 6.78
C ALA A 86 -14.89 19.71 7.38
N PRO A 87 -14.85 19.88 8.73
CA PRO A 87 -14.01 20.92 9.33
C PRO A 87 -12.59 20.65 8.84
N THR A 88 -11.88 21.66 8.33
CA THR A 88 -10.80 21.50 7.35
C THR A 88 -9.41 21.39 8.01
N PRO A 89 -8.92 20.21 8.44
CA PRO A 89 -7.49 20.00 8.54
C PRO A 89 -6.89 19.97 7.12
N PRO A 90 -5.59 20.28 6.98
CA PRO A 90 -4.90 20.03 5.72
C PRO A 90 -5.09 18.57 5.32
N ILE A 91 -5.49 18.35 4.07
CA ILE A 91 -5.48 17.02 3.47
C ILE A 91 -4.05 16.76 3.01
N TYR A 92 -3.51 15.60 3.36
CA TYR A 92 -2.15 15.23 2.98
C TYR A 92 -2.16 14.15 1.92
N VAL A 93 -1.10 14.11 1.13
CA VAL A 93 -0.69 12.96 0.34
C VAL A 93 0.70 12.59 0.79
N ALA A 94 0.91 11.30 1.01
CA ALA A 94 2.21 10.77 1.38
C ALA A 94 2.63 9.68 0.42
N THR A 95 3.93 9.50 0.27
CA THR A 95 4.51 8.40 -0.50
C THR A 95 5.60 7.74 0.31
N VAL A 96 5.88 6.47 0.00
CA VAL A 96 6.89 5.69 0.71
C VAL A 96 7.69 4.85 -0.28
N ASP A 97 8.99 4.77 -0.06
CA ASP A 97 9.88 3.81 -0.74
C ASP A 97 9.66 2.38 -0.23
N TYR A 98 8.50 1.81 -0.55
CA TYR A 98 8.06 0.51 -0.02
C TYR A 98 8.90 -0.68 -0.52
N ALA A 99 9.53 -0.58 -1.70
CA ALA A 99 10.23 -1.69 -2.35
C ALA A 99 11.64 -1.33 -2.84
N ASP A 100 12.30 -0.34 -2.21
CA ASP A 100 13.65 0.13 -2.59
C ASP A 100 13.69 0.75 -4.01
N LEU A 101 12.55 1.03 -4.62
CA LEU A 101 12.46 1.58 -5.98
C LEU A 101 13.00 3.00 -6.03
N GLU A 102 12.61 3.84 -5.07
CA GLU A 102 13.05 5.23 -5.03
C GLU A 102 14.54 5.31 -4.72
N ASN A 103 14.98 4.58 -3.70
CA ASN A 103 16.38 4.55 -3.34
C ASN A 103 17.25 4.08 -4.52
N GLN A 104 16.88 3.03 -5.26
CA GLN A 104 17.67 2.58 -6.41
C GLN A 104 17.58 3.51 -7.62
N HIS A 105 16.37 3.92 -8.03
CA HIS A 105 16.17 4.60 -9.31
C HIS A 105 16.29 6.12 -9.26
N VAL A 106 16.07 6.73 -8.09
CA VAL A 106 16.11 8.19 -7.93
C VAL A 106 17.35 8.61 -7.15
N PHE A 107 17.66 7.93 -6.04
CA PHE A 107 18.74 8.34 -5.14
C PHE A 107 20.03 7.52 -5.26
N GLY A 108 20.12 6.59 -6.22
CA GLY A 108 21.34 5.81 -6.47
C GLY A 108 21.85 5.01 -5.27
N GLY A 109 20.96 4.56 -4.39
CA GLY A 109 21.26 3.79 -3.18
C GLY A 109 21.55 4.64 -1.93
N ALA A 110 21.49 5.98 -2.03
CA ALA A 110 21.97 6.86 -0.97
C ALA A 110 21.05 6.96 0.27
N LEU A 111 19.77 6.58 0.16
CA LEU A 111 18.84 6.56 1.30
C LEU A 111 19.06 5.32 2.18
N GLY A 112 19.69 4.27 1.64
CA GLY A 112 19.99 3.05 2.36
C GLY A 112 18.74 2.26 2.75
N THR A 113 17.68 2.31 1.94
CA THR A 113 16.48 1.48 2.05
C THR A 113 16.87 0.01 2.04
N LYS A 114 16.21 -0.81 2.87
CA LYS A 114 16.48 -2.25 3.01
C LYS A 114 15.19 -3.04 3.09
N ILE A 115 15.11 -4.11 2.31
CA ILE A 115 14.04 -5.09 2.44
C ILE A 115 14.40 -6.14 3.51
N ASP A 116 13.52 -6.33 4.48
CA ASP A 116 13.63 -7.43 5.44
C ASP A 116 13.14 -8.73 4.79
N LYS A 117 14.06 -9.41 4.10
CA LYS A 117 13.78 -10.67 3.40
C LYS A 117 13.40 -11.84 4.32
N GLN A 118 13.68 -11.75 5.62
CA GLN A 118 13.33 -12.82 6.56
C GLN A 118 11.85 -12.76 6.93
N ASN A 119 11.31 -11.55 7.05
CA ASN A 119 9.90 -11.34 7.39
C ASN A 119 9.01 -11.11 6.17
N SER A 120 9.60 -10.84 5.00
CA SER A 120 8.88 -10.65 3.74
C SER A 120 8.73 -11.96 2.96
N LYS A 121 7.57 -12.17 2.33
CA LYS A 121 7.28 -13.37 1.53
C LYS A 121 6.12 -13.17 0.58
N VAL A 122 6.04 -14.06 -0.40
CA VAL A 122 4.88 -14.16 -1.30
C VAL A 122 4.24 -15.53 -1.17
N ILE A 123 2.93 -15.55 -0.99
CA ILE A 123 2.13 -16.76 -0.83
C ILE A 123 1.23 -16.85 -2.06
N VAL A 124 1.37 -17.92 -2.83
CA VAL A 124 0.57 -18.18 -4.03
C VAL A 124 -0.31 -19.40 -3.77
N GLN A 125 -1.62 -19.22 -3.85
CA GLN A 125 -2.61 -20.26 -3.60
C GLN A 125 -3.46 -20.47 -4.85
N PRO A 126 -3.53 -21.70 -5.39
CA PRO A 126 -4.51 -22.03 -6.43
C PRO A 126 -5.93 -21.77 -5.96
N LEU A 127 -6.75 -21.14 -6.81
CA LEU A 127 -8.18 -21.00 -6.54
C LEU A 127 -8.90 -22.32 -6.87
N SER A 128 -9.88 -22.67 -6.04
CA SER A 128 -10.71 -23.88 -6.21
C SER A 128 -11.95 -23.65 -7.08
N ASP A 129 -12.07 -22.49 -7.72
CA ASP A 129 -13.23 -22.06 -8.49
C ASP A 129 -13.23 -22.54 -9.95
N GLY A 130 -12.20 -23.31 -10.35
CA GLY A 130 -12.06 -23.82 -11.71
C GLY A 130 -11.56 -22.79 -12.73
N SER A 131 -11.24 -21.56 -12.30
CA SER A 131 -10.76 -20.49 -13.20
C SER A 131 -9.35 -20.71 -13.73
N GLY A 132 -8.55 -21.58 -13.09
CA GLY A 132 -7.13 -21.71 -13.35
C GLY A 132 -6.29 -20.53 -12.83
N ASN A 133 -6.91 -19.60 -12.09
CA ASN A 133 -6.22 -18.48 -11.46
C ASN A 133 -5.65 -18.87 -10.09
N VAL A 134 -4.75 -18.02 -9.61
CA VAL A 134 -4.13 -18.10 -8.29
C VAL A 134 -4.40 -16.81 -7.52
N GLN A 135 -4.61 -16.95 -6.22
CA GLN A 135 -4.55 -15.83 -5.28
C GLN A 135 -3.11 -15.67 -4.82
N VAL A 136 -2.60 -14.45 -4.86
CA VAL A 136 -1.26 -14.08 -4.45
C VAL A 136 -1.38 -13.10 -3.30
N ARG A 137 -0.73 -13.40 -2.18
CA ARG A 137 -0.58 -12.50 -1.04
C ARG A 137 0.89 -12.14 -0.86
N VAL A 138 1.17 -10.86 -0.87
CA VAL A 138 2.52 -10.29 -0.69
C VAL A 138 2.57 -9.68 0.70
N LEU A 139 3.56 -10.10 1.48
CA LEU A 139 3.94 -9.47 2.75
C LEU A 139 5.33 -8.89 2.56
N LEU A 140 5.47 -7.59 2.66
CA LEU A 140 6.73 -6.88 2.43
C LEU A 140 7.01 -5.94 3.59
N TYR A 141 8.19 -6.08 4.17
CA TYR A 141 8.71 -5.24 5.23
C TYR A 141 9.95 -4.51 4.74
N THR A 142 9.94 -3.20 4.92
CA THR A 142 11.01 -2.32 4.44
C THR A 142 11.46 -1.39 5.55
N GLN A 143 12.76 -1.17 5.62
CA GLN A 143 13.44 -0.32 6.59
C GLN A 143 14.16 0.81 5.85
N ASN A 144 14.37 1.93 6.54
CA ASN A 144 14.90 3.17 5.96
C ASN A 144 14.13 3.63 4.70
N ALA A 145 12.83 3.32 4.63
CA ALA A 145 11.99 3.79 3.54
C ALA A 145 11.86 5.31 3.65
N ASN A 146 12.29 6.05 2.63
CA ASN A 146 12.02 7.47 2.55
C ASN A 146 10.51 7.68 2.42
N THR A 147 10.00 8.65 3.19
CA THR A 147 8.60 9.03 3.19
C THR A 147 8.52 10.52 2.99
N TRP A 148 7.80 10.97 1.97
CA TRP A 148 7.54 12.39 1.78
C TRP A 148 6.06 12.71 1.80
N VAL A 149 5.74 13.95 2.21
CA VAL A 149 4.36 14.41 2.41
C VAL A 149 4.16 15.78 1.76
N ILE A 150 3.04 15.96 1.07
CA ILE A 150 2.56 17.26 0.60
C ILE A 150 1.17 17.57 1.13
N PRO A 151 0.81 18.85 1.25
CA PRO A 151 -0.57 19.25 1.35
C PRO A 151 -1.30 19.02 0.01
N LEU A 152 -2.60 18.80 0.08
CA LEU A 152 -3.54 19.01 -1.02
C LEU A 152 -4.36 20.27 -0.76
N HIS A 153 -4.55 21.03 -1.82
CA HIS A 153 -5.38 22.21 -1.86
C HIS A 153 -6.73 21.87 -2.48
N LEU A 154 -7.78 22.26 -1.77
CA LEU A 154 -9.15 22.08 -2.19
C LEU A 154 -9.83 23.44 -2.30
N VAL A 155 -10.55 23.63 -3.40
CA VAL A 155 -11.41 24.78 -3.64
C VAL A 155 -12.82 24.23 -3.78
N ASP A 156 -13.72 24.64 -2.88
CA ASP A 156 -15.12 24.16 -2.84
C ASP A 156 -15.27 22.64 -2.80
N GLY A 157 -14.34 21.95 -2.12
CA GLY A 157 -14.32 20.48 -2.01
C GLY A 157 -13.68 19.77 -3.20
N VAL A 158 -13.20 20.51 -4.20
CA VAL A 158 -12.57 19.99 -5.42
C VAL A 158 -11.05 20.18 -5.38
N VAL A 159 -10.30 19.13 -5.73
CA VAL A 159 -8.83 19.20 -5.83
C VAL A 159 -8.45 20.12 -6.99
N THR A 160 -8.03 21.36 -6.68
CA THR A 160 -7.74 22.41 -7.67
C THR A 160 -6.39 23.09 -7.37
N PRO A 161 -5.41 23.10 -8.31
CA PRO A 161 -5.43 22.50 -9.65
C PRO A 161 -5.52 20.97 -9.60
N SER A 162 -5.56 20.30 -10.77
CA SER A 162 -5.70 18.84 -10.84
C SER A 162 -4.71 18.11 -9.92
N PHE A 163 -5.11 16.94 -9.45
CA PHE A 163 -4.28 16.14 -8.54
C PHE A 163 -2.86 15.96 -9.06
N GLY A 164 -2.67 15.58 -10.33
CA GLY A 164 -1.34 15.43 -10.92
C GLY A 164 -0.54 16.73 -10.92
N ALA A 165 -1.18 17.88 -11.14
CA ALA A 165 -0.50 19.18 -11.05
C ALA A 165 -0.05 19.49 -9.62
N GLN A 166 -0.87 19.16 -8.62
CA GLN A 166 -0.51 19.31 -7.20
C GLN A 166 0.55 18.30 -6.75
N LEU A 167 0.51 17.06 -7.23
CA LEU A 167 1.50 16.04 -6.95
C LEU A 167 2.91 16.48 -7.40
N LEU A 168 3.00 17.12 -8.56
CA LEU A 168 4.25 17.63 -9.11
C LEU A 168 4.65 18.99 -8.52
N GLY A 169 3.67 19.87 -8.29
CA GLY A 169 3.89 21.29 -8.01
C GLY A 169 3.84 21.69 -6.54
N ASN A 170 3.17 20.93 -5.66
CA ASN A 170 3.05 21.33 -4.26
C ASN A 170 4.36 21.11 -3.51
N ASP A 171 4.62 22.04 -2.60
CA ASP A 171 5.77 22.03 -1.72
C ASP A 171 5.75 20.84 -0.75
N VAL A 172 6.92 20.21 -0.60
CA VAL A 172 7.10 19.10 0.34
C VAL A 172 7.13 19.63 1.77
N PHE A 173 6.33 19.04 2.65
CA PHE A 173 6.27 19.36 4.07
C PHE A 173 7.24 18.49 4.90
N PHE A 174 7.50 17.28 4.42
CA PHE A 174 8.28 16.27 5.10
C PHE A 174 8.91 15.35 4.06
N GLY A 175 10.16 14.92 4.27
CA GLY A 175 10.87 14.00 3.38
C GLY A 175 11.51 14.63 2.13
N LEU A 176 12.00 13.77 1.24
CA LEU A 176 12.61 14.17 -0.03
C LEU A 176 11.84 13.58 -1.20
N ARG A 177 11.53 14.41 -2.19
CA ARG A 177 10.93 13.97 -3.46
C ARG A 177 11.95 13.84 -4.58
N ASP A 178 13.04 14.63 -4.53
CA ASP A 178 14.04 14.77 -5.60
C ASP A 178 15.45 14.54 -5.03
N ALA A 179 16.27 13.81 -5.79
CA ALA A 179 17.68 13.55 -5.49
C ALA A 179 18.59 14.78 -5.61
N SER A 180 18.13 15.88 -6.24
CA SER A 180 18.84 17.16 -6.23
C SER A 180 18.90 17.80 -4.83
N LEU A 181 18.02 17.37 -3.92
CA LEU A 181 17.95 17.88 -2.56
C LEU A 181 18.97 17.20 -1.63
N PRO A 182 19.47 17.91 -0.60
CA PRO A 182 20.39 17.30 0.36
C PRO A 182 19.77 16.13 1.14
N LEU A 183 20.49 15.02 1.23
CA LEU A 183 20.06 13.81 1.96
C LEU A 183 19.76 14.06 3.45
N SER A 184 20.25 15.16 4.03
CA SER A 184 19.91 15.57 5.39
C SER A 184 18.41 15.87 5.58
N GLY A 185 17.67 16.11 4.49
CA GLY A 185 16.21 16.26 4.50
C GLY A 185 15.44 14.93 4.45
N ALA A 186 16.13 13.80 4.29
CA ALA A 186 15.49 12.49 4.20
C ALA A 186 14.72 12.18 5.48
N CYS A 187 13.49 11.69 5.30
CA CYS A 187 12.64 11.27 6.39
C CYS A 187 12.43 9.77 6.27
N LEU A 188 13.21 9.03 7.06
CA LEU A 188 13.37 7.59 6.91
C LEU A 188 12.54 6.85 7.96
N GLY A 189 12.04 5.69 7.56
CA GLY A 189 11.08 4.95 8.35
C GLY A 189 11.02 3.47 8.04
N ASN A 190 10.09 2.80 8.71
CA ASN A 190 9.73 1.42 8.41
C ASN A 190 8.37 1.42 7.70
N SER A 191 8.19 0.48 6.79
CA SER A 191 6.90 0.21 6.16
C SER A 191 6.59 -1.28 6.10
N PHE A 192 5.30 -1.57 6.04
CA PHE A 192 4.73 -2.89 5.88
C PHE A 192 3.60 -2.84 4.87
N LEU A 193 3.71 -3.68 3.85
CA LEU A 193 2.71 -3.85 2.80
C LEU A 193 2.16 -5.29 2.86
N ASP A 194 0.85 -5.42 2.94
CA ASP A 194 0.10 -6.67 2.84
C ASP A 194 -0.94 -6.52 1.74
N VAL A 195 -0.66 -7.11 0.58
CA VAL A 195 -1.50 -6.98 -0.60
C VAL A 195 -1.92 -8.36 -1.06
N THR A 196 -3.20 -8.50 -1.39
CA THR A 196 -3.75 -9.73 -1.94
C THR A 196 -4.43 -9.46 -3.28
N TYR A 197 -4.10 -10.26 -4.27
CA TYR A 197 -4.68 -10.19 -5.60
C TYR A 197 -4.88 -11.56 -6.25
N VAL A 198 -5.65 -11.60 -7.34
CA VAL A 198 -5.89 -12.77 -8.18
C VAL A 198 -5.29 -12.53 -9.56
N THR A 199 -4.53 -13.50 -10.06
CA THR A 199 -3.92 -13.46 -11.39
C THR A 199 -3.83 -14.86 -12.00
N SER A 200 -3.40 -14.96 -13.25
CA SER A 200 -3.13 -16.23 -13.91
C SER A 200 -1.98 -16.97 -13.23
N ALA A 201 -2.12 -18.30 -13.07
CA ALA A 201 -1.05 -19.16 -12.58
C ALA A 201 0.24 -19.10 -13.42
N SER A 202 0.14 -18.73 -14.70
CA SER A 202 1.29 -18.63 -15.63
C SER A 202 2.17 -17.40 -15.39
N LYS A 203 1.61 -16.34 -14.78
CA LYS A 203 2.31 -15.07 -14.47
C LYS A 203 1.84 -14.56 -13.10
N PRO A 204 2.26 -15.22 -12.00
CA PRO A 204 1.75 -14.93 -10.67
C PRO A 204 2.26 -13.60 -10.09
N PHE A 205 3.41 -13.11 -10.54
CA PHE A 205 3.99 -11.87 -10.05
C PHE A 205 3.71 -10.75 -11.05
N VAL A 206 3.23 -9.63 -10.52
CA VAL A 206 2.79 -8.47 -11.28
C VAL A 206 3.39 -7.23 -10.66
N ASP A 207 3.73 -6.27 -11.51
CA ASP A 207 4.04 -4.91 -11.09
C ASP A 207 2.79 -4.29 -10.46
N LEU A 208 2.90 -3.82 -9.22
CA LEU A 208 1.74 -3.34 -8.48
C LEU A 208 1.14 -2.07 -9.11
N VAL A 209 1.94 -1.23 -9.79
CA VAL A 209 1.45 -0.06 -10.54
C VAL A 209 0.63 -0.50 -11.76
N THR A 210 1.09 -1.51 -12.50
CA THR A 210 0.30 -2.07 -13.61
C THR A 210 -1.00 -2.69 -13.09
N PHE A 211 -0.91 -3.35 -11.93
CA PHE A 211 -1.99 -4.13 -11.39
C PHE A 211 -3.15 -3.30 -10.84
N LEU A 212 -2.92 -2.06 -10.40
CA LEU A 212 -3.97 -1.10 -10.03
C LEU A 212 -4.89 -0.71 -11.20
N SER A 213 -4.46 -0.95 -12.45
CA SER A 213 -5.27 -0.76 -13.65
C SER A 213 -5.98 -2.05 -14.13
N THR A 214 -5.80 -3.17 -13.42
CA THR A 214 -6.24 -4.50 -13.86
C THR A 214 -7.26 -5.11 -12.88
N PRO A 215 -8.34 -5.75 -13.35
CA PRO A 215 -9.25 -6.48 -12.47
C PRO A 215 -8.51 -7.63 -11.77
N GLY A 216 -8.55 -7.68 -10.44
CA GLY A 216 -7.99 -8.81 -9.68
C GLY A 216 -7.45 -8.46 -8.30
N LEU A 217 -7.27 -7.18 -7.97
CA LEU A 217 -6.84 -6.79 -6.63
C LEU A 217 -7.99 -7.02 -5.65
N GLN A 218 -7.69 -7.66 -4.52
CA GLN A 218 -8.71 -8.04 -3.54
C GLN A 218 -8.62 -7.13 -2.33
N THR A 219 -7.44 -7.04 -1.72
CA THR A 219 -7.21 -6.20 -0.53
C THR A 219 -5.82 -5.58 -0.56
N ALA A 220 -5.71 -4.40 0.03
CA ALA A 220 -4.44 -3.80 0.43
C ALA A 220 -4.50 -3.35 1.89
N ASN A 221 -3.43 -3.62 2.61
CA ASN A 221 -3.12 -3.01 3.89
C ASN A 221 -1.71 -2.45 3.79
N PHE A 222 -1.54 -1.19 4.15
CA PHE A 222 -0.24 -0.56 4.18
C PHE A 222 -0.07 0.22 5.47
N ARG A 223 1.10 0.10 6.07
CA ARG A 223 1.46 0.86 7.28
C ARG A 223 2.86 1.36 7.12
N ALA A 224 3.07 2.64 7.39
CA ALA A 224 4.40 3.21 7.44
C ALA A 224 4.54 4.18 8.60
N GLN A 225 5.76 4.31 9.08
CA GLN A 225 6.14 5.32 10.05
C GLN A 225 7.54 5.82 9.73
N ALA A 226 7.68 7.13 9.55
CA ALA A 226 8.95 7.78 9.29
C ALA A 226 9.18 8.96 10.24
N THR A 227 10.46 9.28 10.46
CA THR A 227 10.85 10.45 11.25
C THR A 227 11.94 11.23 10.52
N GLY A 228 11.96 12.54 10.70
CA GLY A 228 12.96 13.40 10.06
C GLY A 228 12.69 14.88 10.31
N PRO A 229 13.46 15.78 9.68
CA PRO A 229 13.22 17.21 9.80
C PRO A 229 11.96 17.62 9.02
N PHE A 230 11.22 18.60 9.54
CA PHE A 230 10.26 19.31 8.71
C PHE A 230 10.96 20.27 7.75
N THR A 231 10.33 20.51 6.60
CA THR A 231 10.81 21.54 5.68
C THR A 231 10.55 22.94 6.25
N PRO A 232 11.33 23.96 5.84
CA PRO A 232 11.09 25.35 6.26
C PRO A 232 9.66 25.84 5.99
N ILE A 233 9.01 25.29 4.96
CA ILE A 233 7.64 25.63 4.57
C ILE A 233 6.65 25.14 5.62
N TYR A 234 6.73 23.85 6.02
CA TYR A 234 5.88 23.34 7.09
C TYR A 234 6.10 24.10 8.40
N LEU A 235 7.37 24.38 8.74
CA LEU A 235 7.71 25.11 9.96
C LEU A 235 7.10 26.51 9.99
N SER A 236 7.24 27.27 8.89
CA SER A 236 6.71 28.64 8.81
C SER A 236 5.18 28.68 8.84
N GLN A 237 4.51 27.75 8.15
CA GLN A 237 3.04 27.67 8.14
C GLN A 237 2.43 27.29 9.49
N ASN A 238 3.16 26.53 10.30
CA ASN A 238 2.68 26.04 11.60
C ASN A 238 3.29 26.81 12.79
N GLY A 239 4.07 27.86 12.54
CA GLY A 239 4.73 28.65 13.60
C GLY A 239 5.72 27.86 14.45
N LEU A 240 6.37 26.84 13.85
CA LEU A 240 7.30 25.96 14.55
C LEU A 240 8.76 26.48 14.44
N PRO A 241 9.59 26.28 15.49
CA PRO A 241 11.01 26.64 15.45
C PRO A 241 11.81 25.91 14.35
N SER A 242 12.92 26.53 13.92
CA SER A 242 13.87 25.85 13.04
C SER A 242 14.45 24.60 13.71
N GLY A 243 14.57 23.52 12.94
CA GLY A 243 15.09 22.24 13.42
C GLY A 243 14.06 21.35 14.12
N THR A 244 12.79 21.78 14.26
CA THR A 244 11.72 20.90 14.75
C THR A 244 11.62 19.65 13.87
N ARG A 245 11.65 18.49 14.51
CA ARG A 245 11.51 17.19 13.86
C ARG A 245 10.03 16.82 13.77
N GLY A 246 9.70 16.07 12.73
CA GLY A 246 8.39 15.50 12.50
C GLY A 246 8.37 13.98 12.61
N ARG A 247 7.18 13.45 12.84
CA ARG A 247 6.83 12.06 12.63
C ARG A 247 5.66 12.01 11.67
N CYS A 248 5.78 11.14 10.66
CA CYS A 248 4.68 10.78 9.77
C CYS A 248 4.29 9.33 10.04
N THR A 249 2.99 9.07 10.19
CA THR A 249 2.44 7.72 10.13
C THR A 249 1.39 7.64 9.04
N ILE A 250 1.47 6.58 8.25
CA ILE A 250 0.53 6.28 7.18
C ILE A 250 -0.12 4.94 7.52
N SER A 251 -1.44 4.89 7.48
CA SER A 251 -2.19 3.64 7.59
C SER A 251 -3.23 3.62 6.50
N GLU A 252 -3.18 2.58 5.68
CA GLU A 252 -4.13 2.33 4.62
C GLU A 252 -4.71 0.92 4.79
N THR A 253 -6.01 0.76 4.63
CA THR A 253 -6.64 -0.57 4.62
C THR A 253 -7.92 -0.58 3.82
N GLY A 254 -8.03 -1.54 2.89
CA GLY A 254 -9.33 -2.04 2.46
C GLY A 254 -9.32 -2.79 1.12
N LEU A 255 -10.47 -2.79 0.44
CA LEU A 255 -10.72 -3.54 -0.80
C LEU A 255 -10.32 -2.71 -2.01
N LEU A 256 -9.76 -3.38 -3.02
CA LEU A 256 -9.27 -2.77 -4.28
C LEU A 256 -9.92 -3.43 -5.51
N SER A 257 -11.24 -3.29 -5.70
CA SER A 257 -12.06 -3.63 -6.90
C SER A 257 -12.05 -5.08 -7.28
N VAL A 258 -13.14 -5.72 -6.89
CA VAL A 258 -13.56 -6.98 -7.50
C VAL A 258 -14.47 -6.64 -8.66
N THR A 259 -13.88 -6.34 -9.83
CA THR A 259 -14.56 -6.16 -11.14
C THR A 259 -15.67 -5.08 -11.20
N SER A 260 -15.54 -4.14 -12.12
CA SER A 260 -16.55 -3.12 -12.42
C SER A 260 -17.80 -3.73 -13.09
N ASN A 261 -18.61 -4.46 -12.35
CA ASN A 261 -20.00 -4.68 -12.74
C ASN A 261 -20.75 -3.37 -12.45
N SER A 262 -21.22 -2.70 -13.50
CA SER A 262 -22.03 -1.47 -13.42
C SER A 262 -23.35 -1.64 -12.65
N HIS A 263 -23.74 -2.87 -12.33
CA HIS A 263 -24.93 -3.22 -11.55
C HIS A 263 -24.60 -3.74 -10.14
N SER A 264 -23.32 -3.86 -9.78
CA SER A 264 -22.90 -4.30 -8.45
C SER A 264 -22.80 -3.10 -7.51
N ARG A 265 -23.44 -3.16 -6.34
CA ARG A 265 -23.17 -2.17 -5.28
C ARG A 265 -21.75 -2.26 -4.73
N VAL A 266 -21.07 -3.39 -4.93
CA VAL A 266 -19.70 -3.65 -4.45
C VAL A 266 -18.64 -2.95 -5.30
N SER A 267 -18.93 -2.59 -6.56
CA SER A 267 -18.01 -1.78 -7.37
C SER A 267 -17.87 -0.34 -6.85
N LEU A 268 -18.87 0.13 -6.08
CA LEU A 268 -18.83 1.39 -5.34
C LEU A 268 -18.13 1.26 -3.97
N ASP A 269 -17.94 0.03 -3.45
CA ASP A 269 -17.24 -0.25 -2.19
C ASP A 269 -15.71 -0.27 -2.36
N SER A 270 -15.28 0.58 -3.27
CA SER A 270 -13.90 0.78 -3.57
C SER A 270 -13.29 1.61 -2.44
N PHE A 271 -12.69 0.96 -1.43
CA PHE A 271 -12.08 1.67 -0.31
C PHE A 271 -10.82 0.97 0.15
N PRO A 272 -9.66 1.63 0.06
CA PRO A 272 -8.80 1.64 1.22
C PRO A 272 -8.97 2.97 1.95
N ALA A 273 -9.37 2.91 3.22
CA ALA A 273 -9.35 4.10 4.08
C ALA A 273 -7.89 4.43 4.39
N GLU A 274 -7.42 5.58 3.92
CA GLU A 274 -6.09 6.12 4.23
C GLU A 274 -6.18 7.14 5.36
N VAL A 275 -5.24 7.05 6.29
CA VAL A 275 -4.98 8.06 7.32
C VAL A 275 -3.50 8.40 7.28
N ILE A 276 -3.22 9.68 7.06
CA ILE A 276 -1.88 10.27 7.18
C ILE A 276 -1.91 11.20 8.40
N ASP A 277 -1.09 10.89 9.38
CA ASP A 277 -0.87 11.73 10.56
C ASP A 277 0.57 12.27 10.51
N LEU A 278 0.68 13.60 10.44
CA LEU A 278 1.93 14.34 10.39
C LEU A 278 1.95 15.36 11.52
N HIS A 279 2.86 15.19 12.47
CA HIS A 279 2.95 16.05 13.64
C HIS A 279 4.40 16.25 14.12
N PRO A 280 4.68 17.38 14.80
CA PRO A 280 5.96 17.59 15.47
C PRO A 280 6.21 16.57 16.58
N VAL A 281 7.47 16.22 16.75
CA VAL A 281 7.95 15.38 17.85
C VAL A 281 9.02 16.13 18.63
N GLY A 282 8.88 16.17 19.96
CA GLY A 282 9.74 16.91 20.88
C GLY A 282 8.94 17.91 21.70
#